data_AF-K2EFX3-F1
#
_entry.id   AF-K2EFX3-F1
#
_cell.length_a   1.000
_cell.length_b   1.000
_cell.length_c   1.000
_cell.angle_alpha   90.00
_cell.angle_beta   90.00
_cell.angle_gamma   90.00
#
_symmetry.space_group_name_H-M   'P 1'
#
loop_
_entity.id
_entity.type
_entity.pdbx_description
1 polymer ?
#
loop_
_entity_poly.entity_id
_entity_poly.type
_entity_poly.pdbx_seq_one_letter_code
_entity_poly.pdbx_strand_id
1 'polypeptide(L)'
;LEELPKLKSLDVSGTPIKELIFSGKNSNFEILEAAFCTCLTKIENLHLLPKLKTLNLEGCNQLQEVKVKKGVNITGRPLSLKVTEVEDI
;
A
#
# COMPACT_ATOMS: atom_id res chain seq x y z
N LEU A 1 1.48 -0.67 -11.42
CA LEU A 1 0.03 -0.75 -11.70
C LEU A 1 -0.36 0.49 -12.47
N GLU A 2 -0.39 0.38 -13.80
CA GLU A 2 -0.67 1.51 -14.67
C GLU A 2 -2.17 1.59 -14.95
N GLU A 3 -2.76 2.73 -14.61
CA GLU A 3 -4.08 3.21 -15.08
C GLU A 3 -5.20 2.18 -15.07
N LEU A 4 -5.58 1.78 -13.86
CA LEU A 4 -6.74 0.94 -13.60
C LEU A 4 -7.82 1.82 -12.93
N PRO A 5 -8.50 2.71 -13.67
CA PRO A 5 -9.40 3.72 -13.10
C PRO A 5 -10.64 3.13 -12.42
N LYS A 6 -10.96 1.86 -12.72
CA LYS A 6 -12.06 1.11 -12.11
C LYS A 6 -11.62 0.21 -10.95
N LEU A 7 -10.32 0.00 -10.75
CA LEU A 7 -9.83 -0.87 -9.69
C LEU A 7 -10.03 -0.19 -8.33
N LYS A 8 -10.76 -0.87 -7.45
CA LYS A 8 -11.03 -0.41 -6.08
C LYS A 8 -10.24 -1.16 -5.03
N SER A 9 -9.96 -2.43 -5.29
CA SER A 9 -9.25 -3.31 -4.36
C SER A 9 -8.27 -4.16 -5.13
N LEU A 10 -7.12 -4.43 -4.52
CA LEU A 10 -6.14 -5.38 -4.99
C LEU A 10 -5.72 -6.26 -3.82
N ASP A 11 -5.78 -7.57 -4.04
CA ASP A 11 -5.21 -8.56 -3.14
C ASP A 11 -4.03 -9.25 -3.83
N VAL A 12 -2.86 -9.14 -3.23
CA VAL A 12 -1.62 -9.82 -3.64
C VAL A 12 -1.06 -10.68 -2.50
N SER A 13 -1.88 -11.01 -1.51
CA SER A 13 -1.46 -11.71 -0.31
C SER A 13 -0.80 -13.04 -0.63
N GLY A 14 0.28 -13.36 0.06
CA GLY A 14 1.06 -14.60 -0.12
C GLY A 14 1.83 -14.70 -1.43
N THR A 15 1.85 -13.66 -2.26
CA THR A 15 2.63 -13.67 -3.51
C THR A 15 4.11 -13.34 -3.27
N PRO A 16 5.03 -13.81 -4.14
CA PRO A 16 6.45 -13.46 -4.06
C PRO A 16 6.75 -12.06 -4.62
N ILE A 17 5.77 -11.16 -4.60
CA ILE A 17 5.91 -9.81 -5.13
C ILE A 17 6.98 -9.05 -4.36
N LYS A 18 7.87 -8.38 -5.11
CA LYS A 18 8.97 -7.60 -4.53
C LYS A 18 8.63 -6.12 -4.38
N GLU A 19 7.88 -5.59 -5.35
CA GLU A 19 7.61 -4.17 -5.46
C GLU A 19 6.20 -3.91 -5.96
N LEU A 20 5.56 -2.89 -5.38
CA LEU A 20 4.28 -2.36 -5.84
C LEU A 20 4.42 -0.86 -6.10
N ILE A 21 4.20 -0.46 -7.35
CA ILE A 21 4.23 0.95 -7.76
C ILE A 21 2.85 1.32 -8.27
N PHE A 22 2.21 2.29 -7.61
CA PHE A 22 0.89 2.78 -8.00
C PHE A 22 0.98 4.04 -8.87
N SER A 23 -0.02 4.23 -9.72
CA SER A 23 -0.22 5.48 -10.44
C SER A 23 -1.22 6.36 -9.70
N GLY A 24 -0.97 7.67 -9.61
CA GLY A 24 -1.95 8.63 -9.07
C GLY A 24 -3.26 8.68 -9.87
N LYS A 25 -3.28 8.11 -11.09
CA LYS A 25 -4.49 7.96 -11.90
C LYS A 25 -5.43 6.86 -11.39
N ASN A 26 -5.00 6.01 -10.46
CA ASN A 26 -5.86 5.02 -9.78
C ASN A 26 -6.76 5.70 -8.72
N SER A 27 -7.51 6.73 -9.11
CA SER A 27 -8.26 7.61 -8.20
C SER A 27 -9.42 6.95 -7.44
N ASN A 28 -9.82 5.74 -7.85
CA ASN A 28 -10.85 4.95 -7.21
C ASN A 28 -10.32 3.81 -6.33
N PHE A 29 -9.01 3.68 -6.17
CA PHE A 29 -8.42 2.62 -5.38
C PHE A 29 -8.58 2.88 -3.88
N GLU A 30 -9.08 1.88 -3.15
CA GLU A 30 -9.50 1.99 -1.75
C GLU A 30 -8.77 1.00 -0.82
N ILE A 31 -8.47 -0.21 -1.28
CA ILE A 31 -7.99 -1.31 -0.42
C ILE A 31 -6.82 -2.04 -1.07
N LEU A 32 -5.71 -2.14 -0.33
CA LEU A 32 -4.60 -3.04 -0.65
C LEU A 32 -4.48 -4.12 0.43
N GLU A 33 -4.71 -5.37 0.04
CA GLU A 33 -4.37 -6.55 0.83
C GLU A 33 -3.02 -7.10 0.35
N ALA A 34 -1.99 -7.03 1.18
CA ALA A 34 -0.65 -7.52 0.89
C ALA A 34 -0.12 -8.41 2.02
N ALA A 35 -1.01 -9.12 2.71
CA ALA A 35 -0.63 -9.98 3.82
C ALA A 35 0.32 -11.10 3.34
N PHE A 36 1.29 -11.46 4.16
CA PHE A 36 2.29 -12.50 3.93
C PHE A 36 3.10 -12.34 2.63
N CYS A 37 3.22 -11.12 2.09
CA CYS A 37 4.16 -10.82 1.00
C CYS A 37 5.59 -10.72 1.55
N THR A 38 6.19 -11.88 1.88
CA THR A 38 7.48 -11.94 2.55
C THR A 38 8.64 -11.37 1.75
N CYS A 39 8.50 -11.25 0.42
CA CYS A 39 9.50 -10.69 -0.49
C CYS A 39 9.30 -9.20 -0.78
N LEU A 40 8.23 -8.58 -0.28
CA LEU A 40 7.89 -7.19 -0.56
C LEU A 40 8.85 -6.26 0.17
N THR A 41 9.69 -5.56 -0.60
CA THR A 41 10.67 -4.59 -0.09
C THR A 41 10.24 -3.16 -0.33
N LYS A 42 9.32 -2.92 -1.28
CA LYS A 42 8.97 -1.57 -1.73
C LYS A 42 7.49 -1.41 -2.06
N ILE A 43 6.88 -0.34 -1.54
CA ILE A 43 5.59 0.16 -2.03
C ILE A 43 5.70 1.67 -2.28
N GLU A 44 5.43 2.10 -3.51
CA GLU A 44 5.52 3.50 -3.92
C GLU A 44 4.16 4.10 -4.28
N ASN A 45 4.07 5.42 -4.13
CA ASN A 45 2.96 6.26 -4.61
C ASN A 45 1.59 6.02 -3.94
N LEU A 46 1.51 5.31 -2.82
CA LEU A 46 0.25 5.17 -2.06
C LEU A 46 -0.34 6.53 -1.66
N HIS A 47 0.50 7.50 -1.28
CA HIS A 47 0.07 8.87 -0.97
C HIS A 47 -0.56 9.63 -2.14
N LEU A 48 -0.39 9.17 -3.39
CA LEU A 48 -1.05 9.75 -4.57
C LEU A 48 -2.47 9.21 -4.77
N LEU A 49 -2.90 8.22 -3.99
CA LEU A 49 -4.22 7.58 -4.10
C LEU A 49 -5.22 8.30 -3.19
N PRO A 50 -6.12 9.13 -3.73
CA PRO A 50 -6.97 10.00 -2.92
C PRO A 50 -8.04 9.24 -2.13
N LYS A 51 -8.35 8.00 -2.50
CA LYS A 51 -9.40 7.19 -1.87
C LYS A 51 -8.86 5.98 -1.11
N LEU A 52 -7.55 5.83 -0.97
CA LEU A 52 -6.98 4.72 -0.21
C LEU A 52 -7.44 4.81 1.24
N LYS A 53 -8.05 3.75 1.75
CA LYS A 53 -8.62 3.65 3.10
C LYS A 53 -7.93 2.59 3.93
N THR A 54 -7.54 1.48 3.30
CA THR A 54 -7.05 0.30 4.02
C THR A 54 -5.80 -0.26 3.35
N LEU A 55 -4.83 -0.57 4.20
CA LEU A 55 -3.57 -1.19 3.84
C LEU A 55 -3.25 -2.31 4.83
N ASN A 56 -3.29 -3.56 4.39
CA ASN A 56 -2.88 -4.71 5.20
C ASN A 56 -1.47 -5.15 4.82
N LEU A 57 -0.56 -5.14 5.79
CA LEU A 57 0.86 -5.46 5.64
C LEU A 57 1.31 -6.59 6.58
N GLU A 58 0.38 -7.40 7.07
CA GLU A 58 0.71 -8.54 7.93
C GLU A 58 1.82 -9.38 7.30
N GLY A 59 2.87 -9.72 8.04
CA GLY A 59 3.96 -10.57 7.52
C GLY A 59 4.87 -9.96 6.43
N CYS A 60 4.72 -8.68 6.09
CA CYS A 60 5.62 -7.96 5.16
C CYS A 60 6.94 -7.55 5.82
N ASN A 61 7.69 -8.52 6.35
CA ASN A 61 8.84 -8.27 7.22
C ASN A 61 10.05 -7.61 6.53
N GLN A 62 10.11 -7.62 5.20
CA GLN A 62 11.18 -6.98 4.41
C GLN A 62 10.87 -5.52 4.03
N LEU A 63 9.62 -5.06 4.23
CA LEU A 63 9.21 -3.71 3.90
C LEU A 63 9.67 -2.74 5.00
N GLN A 64 10.46 -1.74 4.63
CA GLN A 64 11.10 -0.83 5.61
C GLN A 64 10.35 0.48 5.81
N GLU A 65 9.73 1.01 4.76
CA GLU A 65 8.98 2.25 4.83
C GLU A 65 7.78 2.28 3.88
N VAL A 66 6.76 3.04 4.28
CA VAL A 66 5.62 3.39 3.42
C VAL A 66 5.25 4.86 3.62
N LYS A 67 4.81 5.50 2.54
CA LYS A 67 4.28 6.87 2.55
C LYS A 67 2.81 6.86 2.16
N VAL A 68 1.93 7.23 3.09
CA VAL A 68 0.48 7.21 2.95
C VAL A 68 -0.13 8.57 3.28
N LYS A 69 -1.37 8.81 2.87
CA LYS A 69 -2.14 9.96 3.37
C LYS A 69 -2.56 9.74 4.83
N LYS A 70 -2.73 10.83 5.57
CA LYS A 70 -3.28 10.79 6.93
C LYS A 70 -4.67 10.12 6.92
N GLY A 71 -4.93 9.27 7.91
CA GLY A 71 -6.21 8.57 8.06
C GLY A 71 -6.32 7.24 7.30
N VAL A 72 -5.28 6.80 6.59
CA VAL A 72 -5.23 5.43 6.06
C VAL A 72 -5.11 4.44 7.22
N ASN A 73 -6.03 3.47 7.30
CA ASN A 73 -5.97 2.40 8.28
C ASN A 73 -4.93 1.36 7.85
N ILE A 74 -3.82 1.28 8.57
CA ILE A 74 -2.75 0.29 8.35
C ILE A 74 -2.90 -0.84 9.37
N THR A 75 -3.12 -2.06 8.89
CA THR A 75 -3.22 -3.27 9.71
C THR A 75 -2.04 -4.19 9.45
N GLY A 76 -1.75 -5.09 10.41
CA GLY A 76 -0.63 -6.03 10.28
C GLY A 76 0.75 -5.37 10.19
N ARG A 77 0.86 -4.08 10.52
CA ARG A 77 2.08 -3.27 10.40
C ARG A 77 3.26 -3.93 11.16
N PRO A 78 4.34 -4.35 10.47
CA PRO A 78 5.54 -4.83 11.14
C PRO A 78 6.13 -3.77 12.08
N LEU A 79 6.68 -4.17 13.23
CA LEU A 79 7.26 -3.23 14.22
C LEU A 79 8.41 -2.39 13.64
N SER A 80 9.15 -2.93 12.68
CA SER A 80 10.25 -2.27 11.98
C SER A 80 9.80 -1.27 10.90
N LEU A 81 8.52 -1.29 10.51
CA LEU A 81 8.02 -0.49 9.39
C LEU A 81 7.85 0.98 9.78
N LYS A 82 8.60 1.85 9.12
CA LYS A 82 8.42 3.30 9.22
C LYS A 82 7.22 3.75 8.39
N VAL A 83 6.25 4.40 9.02
CA VAL A 83 5.10 5.01 8.33
C VAL A 83 5.29 6.52 8.29
N THR A 84 5.25 7.08 7.08
CA THR A 84 5.21 8.52 6.86
C THR A 84 3.81 8.91 6.39
N GLU A 85 3.12 9.71 7.19
CA GLU A 85 1.82 10.27 6.83
C GLU A 85 2.01 11.64 6.19
N VAL A 86 1.29 11.90 5.09
CA VAL A 86 1.20 13.24 4.48
C VAL A 86 -0.18 13.84 4.70
N GLU A 87 -0.21 15.15 4.89
CA GLU A 87 -1.45 15.93 4.93
C GLU A 87 -1.96 16.16 3.50
N ASP A 88 -3.28 16.28 3.36
CA ASP A 88 -3.88 16.77 2.12
C ASP A 88 -3.51 18.26 2.00
N ILE A 89 -2.70 18.59 0.98
CA ILE A 89 -2.39 19.97 0.57
C ILE A 89 -3.49 20.46 -0.37
#